data_AF-A0A453KT09-F1
#
_entry.id   AF-A0A453KT09-F1
#
_cell.length_a   1.000
_cell.length_b   1.000
_cell.length_c   1.000
_cell.angle_alpha   90.00
_cell.angle_beta   90.00
_cell.angle_gamma   90.00
#
_symmetry.space_group_name_H-M   'P 1'
#
loop_
_entity.id
_entity.type
_entity.pdbx_description
1 polymer ?
#
loop_
_entity_poly.entity_id
_entity_poly.type
_entity_poly.pdbx_seq_one_letter_code
_entity_poly.pdbx_strand_id
1 'polypeptide(L)'
;VQVKLKGVTKTLLLVKAAGMALAQHPVVNASCRDGKSFSYNSSINVAVAVAIEGGLLTPVLEDVDKLDIYLLAQKWRALLKKTRLKQLQPNEYNSGTFSLSNLGMFGVDRFDAILPPGQVSYF
;
A
#
# COMPACT_ATOMS: atom_id res chain seq x y z
N VAL A 1 0.56 22.35 18.81
CA VAL A 1 -0.21 22.70 17.59
C VAL A 1 -0.82 21.44 17.01
N GLN A 2 -2.09 21.16 17.29
CA GLN A 2 -2.80 20.02 16.70
C GLN A 2 -3.14 20.38 15.24
N VAL A 3 -2.31 19.95 14.31
CA VAL A 3 -2.63 20.07 12.89
C VAL A 3 -3.68 19.00 12.57
N LYS A 4 -4.96 19.37 12.60
CA LYS A 4 -6.01 18.59 11.92
C LYS A 4 -5.77 18.71 10.42
N LEU A 5 -4.79 17.97 9.92
CA LEU A 5 -4.51 17.81 8.49
C LEU A 5 -5.77 17.26 7.83
N LYS A 6 -6.22 17.90 6.76
CA LYS A 6 -7.42 17.62 5.94
C LYS A 6 -7.57 16.13 5.57
N GLY A 7 -7.93 15.28 6.54
CA GLY A 7 -7.98 13.82 6.51
C GLY A 7 -6.76 13.11 5.94
N VAL A 8 -5.55 13.61 6.22
CA VAL A 8 -4.28 12.89 5.99
C VAL A 8 -3.99 12.06 7.24
N THR A 9 -3.84 10.75 7.06
CA THR A 9 -3.58 9.80 8.16
C THR A 9 -2.09 9.49 8.24
N LYS A 10 -1.63 8.98 9.40
CA LYS A 10 -0.25 8.50 9.56
C LYS A 10 0.12 7.46 8.49
N THR A 11 -0.82 6.58 8.16
CA THR A 11 -0.66 5.60 7.06
C THR A 11 -0.34 6.27 5.74
N LEU A 12 -0.98 7.39 5.38
CA LEU A 12 -0.70 8.08 4.12
C LEU A 12 0.67 8.74 4.08
N LEU A 13 1.14 9.24 5.23
CA LEU A 13 2.51 9.74 5.34
C LEU A 13 3.53 8.61 5.15
N LEU A 14 3.28 7.44 5.74
CA LEU A 14 4.11 6.25 5.56
C LEU A 14 4.09 5.76 4.11
N VAL A 15 2.91 5.68 3.48
CA VAL A 15 2.77 5.32 2.06
C VAL A 15 3.54 6.28 1.16
N LYS A 16 3.44 7.59 1.42
CA LYS A 16 4.17 8.58 0.61
C LYS A 16 5.68 8.47 0.81
N ALA A 17 6.13 8.31 2.06
CA ALA A 17 7.54 8.12 2.38
C ALA A 17 8.10 6.84 1.74
N ALA A 18 7.38 5.73 1.85
CA ALA A 18 7.72 4.46 1.21
C ALA A 18 7.79 4.63 -0.31
N GLY A 19 6.80 5.29 -0.92
CA GLY A 19 6.79 5.60 -2.35
C GLY A 19 8.03 6.37 -2.81
N MET A 20 8.42 7.41 -2.06
CA MET A 20 9.62 8.19 -2.36
C MET A 20 10.91 7.39 -2.16
N ALA A 21 10.98 6.54 -1.15
CA ALA A 21 12.13 5.66 -0.92
C ALA A 21 12.26 4.61 -2.03
N LEU A 22 11.16 4.01 -2.47
CA LEU A 22 11.13 3.04 -3.57
C LEU A 22 11.52 3.69 -4.90
N ALA A 23 11.22 4.97 -5.11
CA ALA A 23 11.67 5.72 -6.29
C ALA A 23 13.20 5.91 -6.31
N GLN A 24 13.83 6.06 -5.14
CA GLN A 24 15.29 6.16 -5.00
C GLN A 24 15.97 4.77 -5.02
N HIS A 25 15.23 3.72 -4.66
CA HIS A 25 15.73 2.35 -4.56
C HIS A 25 14.86 1.37 -5.37
N PRO A 26 14.90 1.44 -6.72
CA PRO A 26 14.03 0.66 -7.60
C PRO A 26 14.21 -0.85 -7.48
N VAL A 27 15.37 -1.32 -6.99
CA VAL A 27 15.64 -2.73 -6.70
C VAL A 27 14.66 -3.30 -5.67
N VAL A 28 14.19 -2.48 -4.72
CA VAL A 28 13.27 -2.90 -3.66
C VAL A 28 11.82 -3.02 -4.17
N ASN A 29 11.49 -2.34 -5.27
CA ASN A 29 10.19 -2.42 -5.95
C ASN A 29 10.19 -3.44 -7.11
N ALA A 30 11.26 -4.22 -7.27
CA ALA A 30 11.33 -5.25 -8.30
C ALA A 30 10.33 -6.37 -7.98
N SER A 31 9.93 -7.15 -8.98
CA SER A 31 9.17 -8.38 -8.78
C SER A 31 9.96 -9.55 -9.33
N CYS A 32 9.92 -10.68 -8.63
CA CYS A 32 10.54 -11.93 -9.07
C CYS A 32 9.42 -12.96 -9.26
N ARG A 33 8.98 -13.15 -10.51
CA ARG A 33 7.81 -13.99 -10.82
C ARG A 33 8.16 -15.47 -10.93
N ASP A 34 9.36 -15.77 -11.44
CA ASP A 34 9.78 -17.14 -11.80
C ASP A 34 11.05 -17.61 -11.08
N GLY A 35 11.53 -16.87 -10.06
CA GLY A 35 12.77 -17.18 -9.34
C GLY A 35 14.06 -16.99 -10.14
N LYS A 36 13.96 -16.62 -11.43
CA LYS A 36 15.08 -16.55 -12.39
C LYS A 36 15.30 -15.15 -12.98
N SER A 37 14.31 -14.27 -12.92
CA SER A 37 14.37 -12.92 -13.50
C SER A 37 13.77 -11.89 -12.56
N PHE A 38 14.48 -10.76 -12.41
CA PHE A 38 14.01 -9.59 -11.68
C PHE A 38 13.41 -8.59 -12.67
N SER A 39 12.13 -8.28 -12.51
CA SER A 39 11.44 -7.26 -13.28
C SER A 39 11.35 -5.98 -12.46
N TYR A 40 11.97 -4.91 -12.93
CA TYR A 40 11.87 -3.60 -12.30
C TYR A 40 10.54 -2.96 -12.66
N ASN A 41 9.67 -2.76 -11.68
CA ASN A 41 8.39 -2.09 -11.90
C ASN A 41 8.62 -0.58 -12.02
N SER A 42 8.21 -0.01 -13.15
CA SER A 42 8.29 1.44 -13.41
C SER A 42 7.25 2.26 -12.63
N SER A 43 6.18 1.59 -12.17
CA SER A 43 5.18 2.18 -11.29
C SER A 43 5.35 1.68 -9.86
N ILE A 44 5.16 2.57 -8.90
CA ILE A 44 5.23 2.28 -7.47
C ILE A 44 3.81 2.24 -6.94
N ASN A 45 3.28 1.03 -6.77
CA ASN A 45 1.93 0.77 -6.33
C ASN A 45 1.96 0.15 -4.94
N VAL A 46 1.44 0.87 -3.94
CA VAL A 46 1.47 0.43 -2.55
C VAL A 46 0.12 -0.16 -2.16
N ALA A 47 0.08 -1.46 -1.95
CA ALA A 47 -1.02 -2.16 -1.29
C ALA A 47 -1.02 -1.82 0.20
N VAL A 48 -2.16 -1.44 0.75
CA VAL A 48 -2.28 -1.13 2.18
C VAL A 48 -3.23 -2.13 2.83
N ALA A 49 -2.74 -2.85 3.84
CA ALA A 49 -3.57 -3.81 4.58
C ALA A 49 -4.64 -3.08 5.41
N VAL A 50 -5.91 -3.44 5.20
CA VAL A 50 -7.08 -2.88 5.88
C VAL A 50 -7.94 -4.00 6.45
N ALA A 51 -8.10 -4.00 7.76
CA ALA A 51 -9.01 -4.91 8.45
C ALA A 51 -10.48 -4.55 8.16
N ILE A 52 -11.28 -5.57 7.90
CA ILE A 52 -12.73 -5.45 7.68
C ILE A 52 -13.46 -6.53 8.49
N GLU A 53 -14.78 -6.41 8.59
CA GLU A 53 -15.60 -7.45 9.21
C GLU A 53 -15.49 -8.77 8.43
N GLY A 54 -14.90 -9.77 9.09
CA GLY A 54 -14.69 -11.11 8.56
C GLY A 54 -13.41 -11.30 7.72
N GLY A 55 -12.45 -10.36 7.75
CA GLY A 55 -11.15 -10.59 7.10
C GLY A 55 -10.25 -9.37 6.94
N LEU A 56 -9.31 -9.49 5.99
CA LEU A 56 -8.36 -8.46 5.61
C LEU A 56 -8.46 -8.22 4.10
N LEU A 57 -8.49 -6.96 3.67
CA LEU A 57 -8.39 -6.57 2.27
C LEU A 57 -7.20 -5.63 2.08
N THR A 58 -6.59 -5.67 0.90
CA THR A 58 -5.38 -4.91 0.55
C THR A 58 -5.64 -3.98 -0.64
N PRO A 59 -6.39 -2.88 -0.46
CA PRO A 59 -6.53 -1.87 -1.51
C PRO A 59 -5.17 -1.29 -1.91
N VAL A 60 -4.99 -1.03 -3.20
CA VAL A 60 -3.75 -0.54 -3.79
C VAL A 60 -3.87 0.94 -4.13
N LEU A 61 -2.89 1.72 -3.69
CA LEU A 61 -2.65 3.09 -4.14
C LEU A 61 -1.62 3.05 -5.26
N GLU A 62 -2.02 3.49 -6.45
CA GLU A 62 -1.16 3.48 -7.65
C GLU A 62 -0.34 4.77 -7.78
N ASP A 63 0.87 4.63 -8.33
CA ASP A 63 1.83 5.72 -8.62
C ASP A 63 2.03 6.69 -7.43
N VAL A 64 2.24 6.13 -6.24
CA VAL A 64 2.31 6.90 -4.97
C VAL A 64 3.43 7.95 -4.95
N ASP A 65 4.48 7.73 -5.73
CA ASP A 65 5.61 8.63 -5.91
C ASP A 65 5.20 9.90 -6.67
N LYS A 66 4.30 9.76 -7.66
CA LYS A 66 3.87 10.84 -8.56
C LYS A 66 2.74 11.70 -7.98
N LEU A 67 1.96 11.17 -7.04
CA LEU A 67 0.79 11.85 -6.49
C LEU A 67 1.16 12.75 -5.30
N ASP A 68 0.55 13.94 -5.22
CA ASP A 68 0.60 14.76 -4.01
C ASP A 68 -0.19 14.12 -2.85
N ILE A 69 0.21 14.42 -1.61
CA ILE A 69 -0.35 13.84 -0.39
C ILE A 69 -1.85 14.10 -0.24
N TYR A 70 -2.37 15.24 -0.73
CA TYR A 70 -3.81 15.54 -0.65
C TYR A 70 -4.61 14.71 -1.64
N LEU A 71 -4.09 14.51 -2.86
CA LEU A 71 -4.70 13.66 -3.87
C LEU A 71 -4.65 12.18 -3.45
N LEU A 72 -3.53 11.76 -2.86
CA LEU A 72 -3.39 10.45 -2.23
C LEU A 72 -4.45 10.25 -1.14
N ALA A 73 -4.67 11.26 -0.29
CA ALA A 73 -5.68 11.20 0.75
C ALA A 73 -7.12 11.10 0.21
N GLN A 74 -7.42 11.77 -0.91
CA GLN A 74 -8.71 11.67 -1.58
C GLN A 74 -8.93 10.25 -2.15
N LYS A 75 -7.95 9.72 -2.89
CA LYS A 75 -8.00 8.35 -3.43
C LYS A 75 -8.15 7.32 -2.31
N TRP A 76 -7.37 7.46 -1.25
CA TRP A 76 -7.42 6.57 -0.09
C TRP A 76 -8.79 6.52 0.57
N ARG A 77 -9.48 7.66 0.71
CA ARG A 77 -10.85 7.67 1.25
C ARG A 77 -11.84 6.93 0.36
N ALA A 78 -11.71 7.07 -0.95
CA ALA A 78 -12.57 6.36 -1.90
C ALA A 78 -12.33 4.84 -1.80
N LEU A 79 -11.06 4.42 -1.78
CA LEU A 79 -10.68 3.01 -1.60
C LEU A 79 -11.14 2.46 -0.26
N LEU A 80 -10.97 3.19 0.84
CA LEU A 80 -11.44 2.77 2.16
C LEU A 80 -12.96 2.55 2.20
N LYS A 81 -13.74 3.44 1.57
CA LYS A 81 -15.20 3.25 1.47
C LYS A 81 -15.53 1.96 0.70
N LYS A 82 -14.91 1.74 -0.46
CA LYS A 82 -15.10 0.52 -1.25
C LYS A 82 -14.67 -0.74 -0.48
N THR A 83 -13.54 -0.66 0.22
CA THR A 83 -12.98 -1.76 1.02
C THR A 83 -13.93 -2.19 2.13
N ARG A 84 -14.48 -1.21 2.87
CA ARG A 84 -15.48 -1.47 3.91
C ARG A 84 -16.78 -2.05 3.36
N LEU A 85 -17.17 -1.64 2.16
CA LEU A 85 -18.32 -2.19 1.44
C LEU A 85 -18.03 -3.51 0.70
N LYS A 86 -16.79 -4.02 0.74
CA LYS A 86 -16.33 -5.20 -0.01
C LYS A 86 -16.56 -5.07 -1.54
N GLN A 87 -16.47 -3.85 -2.07
CA GLN A 87 -16.72 -3.49 -3.47
C GLN A 87 -15.44 -3.10 -4.22
N LEU A 88 -14.27 -3.57 -3.76
CA LEU A 88 -13.03 -3.37 -4.49
C LEU A 88 -13.06 -4.14 -5.80
N GLN A 89 -12.65 -3.48 -6.87
CA GLN A 89 -12.50 -4.12 -8.17
C GLN A 89 -11.21 -4.98 -8.19
N PRO A 90 -11.14 -6.05 -9.01
CA PRO A 90 -9.94 -6.91 -9.10
C PRO A 90 -8.63 -6.18 -9.37
N ASN A 91 -8.65 -5.07 -10.11
CA ASN A 91 -7.49 -4.23 -10.34
C ASN A 91 -7.07 -3.43 -9.10
N GLU A 92 -8.01 -3.07 -8.22
CA GLU A 92 -7.76 -2.25 -7.02
C GLU A 92 -7.11 -3.02 -5.87
N TYR A 93 -6.92 -4.35 -5.97
CA TYR A 93 -6.21 -5.13 -4.95
C TYR A 93 -5.12 -6.07 -5.50
N ASN A 94 -5.02 -6.29 -6.82
CA ASN A 94 -3.99 -7.16 -7.42
C ASN A 94 -2.82 -6.41 -8.08
N SER A 95 -2.86 -5.07 -8.18
CA SER A 95 -1.82 -4.28 -8.85
C SER A 95 -0.67 -3.82 -7.93
N GLY A 96 -0.65 -4.27 -6.68
CA GLY A 96 0.33 -3.85 -5.67
C GLY A 96 1.73 -4.41 -5.94
N THR A 97 2.71 -3.53 -6.01
CA THR A 97 4.14 -3.87 -6.16
C THR A 97 4.86 -3.89 -4.81
N PHE A 98 4.31 -3.20 -3.81
CA PHE A 98 4.79 -3.16 -2.44
C PHE A 98 3.62 -3.23 -1.48
N SER A 99 3.77 -3.92 -0.35
CA SER A 99 2.72 -4.04 0.66
C SER A 99 3.11 -3.31 1.95
N LEU A 100 2.20 -2.47 2.45
CA LEU A 100 2.33 -1.70 3.68
C LEU A 100 1.20 -2.05 4.66
N SER A 101 1.55 -2.36 5.90
CA SER A 101 0.63 -2.81 6.94
C SER A 101 0.83 -2.01 8.21
N ASN A 102 -0.08 -1.07 8.48
CA ASN A 102 -0.06 -0.31 9.73
C ASN A 102 -0.93 -1.01 10.79
N LEU A 103 -0.47 -2.17 11.26
CA LEU A 103 -1.14 -2.98 12.30
C LEU A 103 -0.98 -2.44 13.72
N GLY A 104 -0.25 -1.33 13.91
CA GLY A 104 -0.05 -0.70 15.23
C GLY A 104 -1.35 -0.26 15.92
N MET A 105 -2.48 -0.18 15.19
CA MET A 105 -3.79 0.11 15.77
C MET A 105 -4.44 -1.10 16.46
N PHE A 106 -3.90 -2.31 16.27
CA PHE A 106 -4.38 -3.57 16.85
C PHE A 106 -3.43 -4.14 17.93
N GLY A 107 -2.43 -3.37 18.40
CA GLY A 107 -1.50 -3.82 19.45
C GLY A 107 -0.51 -4.90 19.00
N VAL A 108 -0.23 -4.97 17.70
CA VAL A 108 0.67 -5.96 17.10
C VAL A 108 2.05 -5.33 16.91
N ASP A 109 3.04 -5.78 17.69
CA ASP A 109 4.43 -5.28 17.65
C ASP A 109 5.22 -5.78 16.42
N ARG A 110 4.76 -6.88 15.80
CA ARG A 110 5.32 -7.48 14.59
C ARG A 110 4.29 -8.39 13.92
N PHE A 111 4.18 -8.33 12.60
CA PHE A 111 3.37 -9.26 11.81
C PHE A 111 4.20 -9.83 10.67
N ASP A 112 4.31 -11.16 10.62
CA ASP A 112 4.89 -11.87 9.48
C ASP A 112 3.79 -12.07 8.45
N ALA A 113 3.76 -11.21 7.44
CA ALA A 113 2.81 -11.37 6.36
C ALA A 113 3.27 -12.39 5.35
N ILE A 114 2.36 -13.29 5.01
CA ILE A 114 2.52 -14.20 3.88
C ILE A 114 2.45 -13.36 2.61
N LEU A 115 3.56 -13.29 1.87
CA LEU A 115 3.63 -12.61 0.58
C LEU A 115 2.66 -13.26 -0.41
N PRO A 116 1.80 -12.46 -1.07
CA PRO A 116 1.12 -12.92 -2.27
C PRO A 116 2.14 -13.35 -3.34
N PRO A 117 1.86 -14.39 -4.14
CA PRO A 117 2.79 -14.86 -5.18
C PRO A 117 3.22 -13.72 -6.12
N GLY A 118 4.54 -13.50 -6.22
CA GLY A 118 5.13 -12.47 -7.08
C GLY A 118 5.49 -11.14 -6.41
N GLN A 119 5.17 -10.96 -5.12
CA GLN A 119 5.66 -9.83 -4.33
C GLN A 119 6.96 -10.20 -3.60
N VAL A 120 7.88 -9.25 -3.44
CA VAL A 120 9.21 -9.47 -2.81
C VAL A 120 9.42 -8.68 -1.52
N SER A 121 8.50 -7.77 -1.14
CA SER A 121 8.65 -6.96 0.05
C SER A 121 7.31 -6.63 0.73
N TYR A 122 7.31 -6.70 2.06
CA TYR A 122 6.19 -6.40 2.95
C TYR A 122 6.73 -5.61 4.16
N PHE A 123 6.05 -4.52 4.53
CA PHE A 123 6.46 -3.64 5.63
C PHE A 123 5.28 -3.21 6.50
#